data_AF-A0A833SGS8-F1
#
_entry.id   AF-A0A833SGS8-F1
#
_cell.length_a   1.000
_cell.length_b   1.000
_cell.length_c   1.000
_cell.angle_alpha   90.00
_cell.angle_beta   90.00
_cell.angle_gamma   90.00
#
_symmetry.space_group_name_H-M   'P 1'
#
loop_
_entity.id
_entity.type
_entity.pdbx_description
1 polymer ?
#
loop_
_entity_poly.entity_id
_entity_poly.type
_entity_poly.pdbx_seq_one_letter_code
_entity_poly.pdbx_strand_id
1 'polypeptide(L)'
;MPSQEDMDLCTDKVYAQSLYGTVVLDGDSWLVYWLDRALRHGLRTERHGYWGTARELSHQDTVVVIHALQSVLTSIGKGRAWLYHTLSEGSFESYLACLLRDTKTLKKQYFPHALVRDADKTNQLVNLLAGLENVSFTLQLFKFFIL
;
A
#
# COMPACT_ATOMS: atom_id res chain seq x y z
N MET A 1 -9.78 -13.59 5.35
CA MET A 1 -10.05 -12.26 4.75
C MET A 1 -9.62 -11.22 5.76
N PRO A 2 -9.07 -10.06 5.38
CA PRO A 2 -9.22 -8.88 6.23
C PRO A 2 -10.74 -8.63 6.32
N SER A 3 -11.28 -8.83 7.51
CA SER A 3 -12.69 -8.60 7.82
C SER A 3 -13.01 -7.10 7.77
N GLN A 4 -14.30 -6.74 7.74
CA GLN A 4 -14.71 -5.34 7.90
C GLN A 4 -14.20 -4.78 9.25
N GLU A 5 -14.17 -5.63 10.29
CA GLU A 5 -13.60 -5.28 11.58
C GLU A 5 -12.10 -4.96 11.49
N ASP A 6 -11.33 -5.62 10.62
CA ASP A 6 -9.92 -5.29 10.40
C ASP A 6 -9.74 -3.92 9.72
N MET A 7 -10.72 -3.49 8.92
CA MET A 7 -10.75 -2.15 8.30
C MET A 7 -11.15 -1.05 9.30
N ASP A 8 -12.11 -1.33 10.15
CA ASP A 8 -12.56 -0.37 11.17
C ASP A 8 -11.47 -0.21 12.24
N LEU A 9 -10.86 -1.33 12.67
CA LEU A 9 -9.67 -1.33 13.52
C LEU A 9 -8.48 -0.60 12.88
N CYS A 10 -8.37 -0.66 11.55
CA CYS A 10 -7.35 0.06 10.80
C CYS A 10 -7.53 1.57 10.94
N THR A 11 -8.74 2.03 10.64
CA THR A 11 -9.14 3.42 10.79
C THR A 11 -8.88 3.90 12.22
N ASP A 12 -9.33 3.15 13.23
CA ASP A 12 -9.18 3.53 14.63
C ASP A 12 -7.72 3.60 15.09
N LYS A 13 -6.88 2.64 14.70
CA LYS A 13 -5.46 2.63 15.07
C LYS A 13 -4.67 3.73 14.38
N VAL A 14 -4.95 4.00 13.10
CA VAL A 14 -4.31 5.09 12.37
C VAL A 14 -4.70 6.44 12.96
N TYR A 15 -5.99 6.66 13.25
CA TYR A 15 -6.46 7.87 13.92
C TYR A 15 -5.81 8.03 15.29
N ALA A 16 -5.75 6.95 16.09
CA ALA A 16 -5.09 6.98 17.40
C ALA A 16 -3.60 7.33 17.28
N GLN A 17 -2.88 6.79 16.29
CA GLN A 17 -1.46 7.09 16.08
C GLN A 17 -1.21 8.49 15.50
N SER A 18 -2.13 9.01 14.69
CA SER A 18 -2.14 10.40 14.19
C SER A 18 -2.10 11.42 15.33
N LEU A 19 -2.77 11.12 16.46
CA LEU A 19 -2.79 12.00 17.65
C LEU A 19 -1.41 12.19 18.30
N TYR A 20 -0.47 11.27 18.07
CA TYR A 20 0.89 11.34 18.63
C TYR A 20 1.90 12.02 17.71
N GLY A 21 1.49 12.51 16.53
CA GLY A 21 2.33 13.29 15.62
C GLY A 21 3.43 12.51 14.89
N THR A 22 3.57 11.20 15.10
CA THR A 22 4.50 10.33 14.38
C THR A 22 3.94 8.90 14.33
N VAL A 23 3.79 8.35 13.12
CA VAL A 23 3.46 6.93 12.90
C VAL A 23 4.74 6.25 12.47
N VAL A 24 5.26 5.36 13.32
CA VAL A 24 6.43 4.56 12.98
C VAL A 24 5.98 3.44 12.05
N LEU A 25 6.46 3.46 10.81
CA LEU A 25 6.36 2.32 9.90
C LEU A 25 7.60 1.44 10.11
N ASP A 26 7.57 0.59 11.13
CA ASP A 26 8.34 -0.64 11.02
C ASP A 26 7.57 -1.59 10.08
N GLY A 27 8.21 -2.63 9.56
CA GLY A 27 7.47 -3.57 8.71
C GLY A 27 6.71 -4.66 9.48
N ASP A 28 6.69 -4.59 10.82
CA ASP A 28 5.65 -5.21 11.64
C ASP A 28 4.44 -4.27 11.78
N SER A 29 4.49 -3.08 11.16
CA SER A 29 3.41 -2.12 11.16
C SER A 29 2.20 -2.78 10.55
N TRP A 30 1.21 -2.94 11.42
CA TRP A 30 -0.06 -3.54 11.10
C TRP A 30 -0.70 -2.86 9.88
N LEU A 31 -0.46 -1.55 9.67
CA LEU A 31 -0.94 -0.79 8.52
C LEU A 31 -0.34 -1.32 7.22
N VAL A 32 0.98 -1.50 7.18
CA VAL A 32 1.66 -2.00 5.97
C VAL A 32 1.28 -3.44 5.69
N TYR A 33 1.20 -4.27 6.73
CA TYR A 33 0.72 -5.65 6.62
C TYR A 33 -0.70 -5.72 6.04
N TRP A 34 -1.59 -4.86 6.56
CA TRP A 34 -2.97 -4.79 6.10
C TRP A 34 -3.06 -4.30 4.65
N LEU A 35 -2.31 -3.25 4.30
CA LEU A 35 -2.23 -2.72 2.93
C LEU A 35 -1.67 -3.73 1.92
N ASP A 36 -0.61 -4.48 2.26
CA ASP A 36 -0.06 -5.57 1.42
C ASP A 36 -1.15 -6.63 1.15
N ARG A 37 -1.94 -7.00 2.17
CA ARG A 37 -3.07 -7.91 2.01
C ARG A 37 -4.22 -7.32 1.18
N ALA A 38 -4.56 -6.06 1.39
CA ALA A 38 -5.61 -5.37 0.66
C ALA A 38 -5.29 -5.26 -0.84
N LEU A 39 -4.04 -4.91 -1.18
CA LEU A 39 -3.54 -4.85 -2.55
C LEU A 39 -3.42 -6.23 -3.20
N ARG A 40 -3.26 -7.30 -2.42
CA ARG A 40 -3.29 -8.67 -2.95
C ARG A 40 -4.69 -9.21 -3.15
N HIS A 41 -5.65 -8.71 -2.38
CA HIS A 41 -7.00 -9.24 -2.37
C HIS A 41 -7.67 -9.09 -3.73
N GLY A 42 -8.06 -10.22 -4.31
CA GLY A 42 -8.73 -10.25 -5.61
C GLY A 42 -7.82 -9.92 -6.79
N LEU A 43 -6.48 -9.94 -6.64
CA LEU A 43 -5.57 -9.93 -7.79
C LEU A 43 -5.86 -11.14 -8.69
N ARG A 44 -5.95 -10.92 -10.00
CA ARG A 44 -6.13 -12.01 -10.97
C ARG A 44 -4.88 -12.87 -11.13
N THR A 45 -3.70 -12.31 -10.85
CA THR A 45 -2.42 -13.02 -10.93
C THR A 45 -1.64 -12.87 -9.63
N GLU A 46 -2.15 -13.49 -8.55
CA GLU A 46 -1.58 -13.39 -7.20
C GLU A 46 -0.11 -13.84 -7.12
N ARG A 47 0.29 -14.83 -7.92
CA ARG A 47 1.66 -15.38 -7.96
C ARG A 47 2.76 -14.35 -8.23
N HIS A 48 2.44 -13.21 -8.85
CA HIS A 48 3.41 -12.14 -9.12
C HIS A 48 3.22 -10.92 -8.19
N GLY A 49 2.26 -10.97 -7.26
CA GLY A 49 1.87 -9.83 -6.45
C GLY A 49 1.33 -8.66 -7.29
N TYR A 50 1.23 -7.49 -6.67
CA TYR A 50 0.70 -6.27 -7.28
C TYR A 50 1.78 -5.39 -7.94
N TRP A 51 3.05 -5.80 -7.93
CA TRP A 51 4.15 -4.97 -8.48
C TRP A 51 3.94 -4.60 -9.96
N GLY A 52 3.36 -5.49 -10.77
CA GLY A 52 3.05 -5.18 -12.16
C GLY A 52 2.14 -3.97 -12.30
N THR A 53 1.07 -3.92 -11.49
CA THR A 53 0.14 -2.79 -11.44
C THR A 53 0.78 -1.55 -10.82
N ALA A 54 1.48 -1.72 -9.70
CA ALA A 54 2.18 -0.62 -9.03
C ALA A 54 3.19 0.07 -9.97
N ARG A 55 3.95 -0.71 -10.73
CA ARG A 55 4.91 -0.20 -11.73
C ARG A 55 4.24 0.59 -12.85
N GLU A 56 3.06 0.16 -13.31
CA GLU A 56 2.29 0.90 -14.33
C GLU A 56 1.77 2.25 -13.80
N LEU A 57 1.47 2.34 -12.50
CA LEU A 57 1.00 3.57 -11.85
C LEU A 57 2.14 4.52 -11.44
N SER A 58 3.32 3.98 -11.19
CA SER A 58 4.45 4.71 -10.59
C SER A 58 5.17 5.64 -11.55
N HIS A 59 5.68 6.75 -11.01
CA HIS A 59 6.68 7.55 -11.71
C HIS A 59 7.96 6.75 -11.97
N GLN A 60 8.71 7.12 -13.02
CA GLN A 60 9.94 6.41 -13.40
C GLN A 60 10.98 6.40 -12.28
N ASP A 61 11.12 7.50 -11.53
CA ASP A 61 12.08 7.61 -10.43
C ASP A 61 11.78 6.61 -9.31
N THR A 62 10.51 6.51 -8.89
CA THR A 62 10.05 5.50 -7.94
C THR A 62 10.38 4.08 -8.43
N VAL A 63 10.13 3.78 -9.71
CA VAL A 63 10.45 2.47 -10.29
C VAL A 63 11.96 2.19 -10.25
N VAL A 64 12.79 3.18 -10.55
CA VAL A 64 14.26 3.07 -10.47
C VAL A 64 14.72 2.78 -9.05
N VAL A 65 14.19 3.48 -8.05
CA VAL A 65 14.50 3.26 -6.63
C VAL A 65 14.19 1.81 -6.23
N ILE A 66 13.00 1.30 -6.58
CA ILE A 66 12.63 -0.09 -6.25
C ILE A 66 13.49 -1.11 -6.99
N HIS A 67 13.90 -0.84 -8.23
CA HIS A 67 14.79 -1.72 -8.98
C HIS A 67 16.24 -1.70 -8.46
N ALA A 68 16.69 -0.62 -7.84
CA ALA A 68 18.02 -0.50 -7.26
C ALA A 68 18.19 -1.32 -5.95
N LEU A 69 17.09 -1.77 -5.34
CA LEU A 69 17.12 -2.62 -4.15
C LEU A 69 17.62 -4.04 -4.48
N GLN A 70 18.93 -4.26 -4.29
CA GLN A 70 19.60 -5.53 -4.60
C GLN A 70 19.09 -6.72 -3.75
N SER A 71 18.56 -6.45 -2.55
CA SER A 71 17.96 -7.46 -1.67
C SER A 71 16.57 -7.94 -2.15
N VAL A 72 15.94 -7.26 -3.11
CA VAL A 72 14.54 -7.50 -3.51
C VAL A 72 14.45 -8.06 -4.92
N LEU A 73 14.51 -9.38 -5.02
CA LEU A 73 14.54 -10.07 -6.32
C LEU A 73 13.15 -10.43 -6.84
N THR A 74 12.19 -10.70 -5.95
CA THR A 74 10.85 -11.18 -6.33
C THR A 74 9.87 -10.03 -6.61
N SER A 75 8.91 -10.25 -7.51
CA SER A 75 7.85 -9.25 -7.78
C SER A 75 7.00 -8.96 -6.52
N ILE A 76 6.82 -9.96 -5.66
CA ILE A 76 6.19 -9.80 -4.35
C ILE A 76 7.00 -8.86 -3.46
N GLY A 77 8.31 -9.09 -3.34
CA GLY A 77 9.19 -8.21 -2.58
C GLY A 77 9.20 -6.79 -3.14
N LYS A 78 9.20 -6.63 -4.47
CA LYS A 78 9.16 -5.31 -5.13
C LYS A 78 7.86 -4.57 -4.85
N GLY A 79 6.73 -5.28 -4.85
CA GLY A 79 5.43 -4.71 -4.45
C GLY A 79 5.47 -4.19 -3.02
N ARG A 80 6.01 -4.98 -2.09
CA ARG A 80 6.17 -4.54 -0.70
C ARG A 80 7.08 -3.33 -0.58
N ALA A 81 8.26 -3.38 -1.19
CA ALA A 81 9.21 -2.27 -1.20
C ALA A 81 8.59 -0.98 -1.75
N TRP A 82 7.80 -1.09 -2.83
CA TRP A 82 7.03 0.02 -3.38
C TRP A 82 6.01 0.60 -2.40
N LEU A 83 5.25 -0.26 -1.72
CA LEU A 83 4.28 0.15 -0.71
C LEU A 83 4.97 0.92 0.42
N TYR A 84 6.07 0.40 0.95
CA TYR A 84 6.86 1.07 1.98
C TYR A 84 7.39 2.43 1.52
N HIS A 85 7.99 2.47 0.34
CA HIS A 85 8.59 3.69 -0.21
C HIS A 85 7.54 4.78 -0.44
N THR A 86 6.43 4.44 -1.10
CA THR A 86 5.35 5.41 -1.38
C THR A 86 4.61 5.86 -0.13
N LEU A 87 4.50 5.02 0.90
CA LEU A 87 3.99 5.44 2.21
C LEU A 87 4.96 6.40 2.90
N SER A 88 6.27 6.12 2.86
CA SER A 88 7.28 7.00 3.46
C SER A 88 7.38 8.37 2.78
N GLU A 89 7.12 8.44 1.48
CA GLU A 89 7.07 9.70 0.72
C GLU A 89 5.72 10.42 0.82
N GLY A 90 4.70 9.80 1.43
CA GLY A 90 3.33 10.32 1.44
C GLY A 90 2.60 10.21 0.08
N SER A 91 3.22 9.62 -0.94
CA SER A 91 2.67 9.54 -2.31
C SER A 91 1.69 8.37 -2.53
N PHE A 92 1.57 7.44 -1.57
CA PHE A 92 0.73 6.25 -1.71
C PHE A 92 -0.77 6.55 -1.90
N GLU A 93 -1.28 7.57 -1.21
CA GLU A 93 -2.66 8.07 -1.34
C GLU A 93 -2.98 8.41 -2.79
N SER A 94 -2.09 9.16 -3.44
CA SER A 94 -2.28 9.64 -4.80
C SER A 94 -2.25 8.50 -5.82
N TYR A 95 -1.44 7.46 -5.58
CA TYR A 95 -1.44 6.25 -6.39
C TYR A 95 -2.75 5.44 -6.26
N LEU A 96 -3.32 5.34 -5.06
CA LEU A 96 -4.63 4.71 -4.85
C LEU A 96 -5.76 5.49 -5.52
N ALA A 97 -5.75 6.82 -5.40
CA ALA A 97 -6.72 7.68 -6.07
C ALA A 97 -6.61 7.59 -7.61
N CYS A 98 -5.40 7.40 -8.15
CA CYS A 98 -5.18 7.13 -9.57
C CYS A 98 -5.74 5.77 -9.98
N LEU A 99 -5.45 4.73 -9.19
CA LEU A 99 -5.93 3.37 -9.42
C LEU A 99 -7.47 3.26 -9.42
N LEU A 100 -8.15 4.00 -8.53
CA LEU A 100 -9.61 4.08 -8.51
C LEU A 100 -10.20 4.75 -9.75
N ARG A 101 -9.53 5.79 -10.27
CA ARG A 101 -9.95 6.48 -11.49
C ARG A 101 -9.74 5.63 -12.74
N ASP A 102 -8.67 4.83 -12.79
CA ASP A 102 -8.42 3.89 -13.88
C ASP A 102 -9.19 2.57 -13.72
N THR A 103 -10.52 2.66 -13.84
CA THR A 103 -11.41 1.51 -13.75
C THR A 103 -11.13 0.41 -14.78
N LYS A 104 -10.51 0.75 -15.92
CA LYS A 104 -10.16 -0.22 -16.98
C LYS A 104 -9.02 -1.12 -16.51
N THR A 105 -7.92 -0.52 -16.06
CA THR A 105 -6.77 -1.25 -15.53
C THR A 105 -7.16 -2.02 -14.27
N LEU A 106 -7.95 -1.40 -13.40
CA LEU A 106 -8.45 -2.05 -12.19
C LEU A 106 -9.27 -3.32 -12.50
N LYS A 107 -10.18 -3.29 -13.48
CA LYS A 107 -10.96 -4.47 -13.91
C LYS A 107 -10.09 -5.55 -14.58
N LYS A 108 -9.02 -5.14 -15.27
CA LYS A 108 -8.04 -6.02 -15.92
C LYS A 108 -7.15 -6.74 -14.93
N GLN A 109 -6.77 -6.09 -13.83
CA GLN A 109 -5.84 -6.63 -12.83
C GLN A 109 -6.55 -7.30 -11.65
N TYR A 110 -7.79 -6.88 -11.33
CA TYR A 110 -8.53 -7.33 -10.14
C TYR A 110 -9.92 -7.92 -10.45
N PHE A 111 -10.29 -8.97 -9.71
CA PHE A 111 -11.63 -9.54 -9.67
C PHE A 111 -12.64 -8.60 -8.98
N PRO A 112 -13.95 -8.68 -9.28
CA PRO A 112 -14.96 -7.77 -8.72
C PRO A 112 -15.03 -7.71 -7.20
N HIS A 113 -14.66 -8.79 -6.49
CA HIS A 113 -14.62 -8.85 -5.04
C HIS A 113 -13.34 -8.24 -4.42
N ALA A 114 -12.41 -7.73 -5.24
CA ALA A 114 -11.19 -7.11 -4.75
C ALA A 114 -11.52 -5.89 -3.88
N LEU A 115 -10.76 -5.69 -2.79
CA LEU A 115 -11.05 -4.60 -1.85
C LEU A 115 -10.79 -3.24 -2.50
N VAL A 116 -9.70 -3.14 -3.27
CA VAL A 116 -9.35 -1.95 -4.06
C VAL A 116 -10.36 -1.59 -5.16
N ARG A 117 -11.36 -2.46 -5.43
CA ARG A 117 -12.47 -2.19 -6.35
C ARG A 117 -13.71 -1.65 -5.67
N ASP A 118 -13.77 -1.73 -4.35
CA ASP A 118 -14.81 -1.11 -3.55
C ASP A 118 -14.47 0.38 -3.41
N ALA A 119 -15.18 1.21 -4.16
CA ALA A 119 -14.90 2.64 -4.23
C ALA A 119 -15.12 3.32 -2.87
N ASP A 120 -16.15 2.94 -2.12
CA ASP A 120 -16.43 3.50 -0.80
C ASP A 120 -15.30 3.19 0.18
N LYS A 121 -14.90 1.92 0.29
CA LYS A 121 -13.82 1.50 1.20
C LYS A 121 -12.47 2.07 0.79
N THR A 122 -12.19 2.12 -0.51
CA THR A 122 -10.91 2.64 -0.99
C THR A 122 -10.85 4.17 -0.85
N ASN A 123 -11.97 4.88 -1.03
CA ASN A 123 -12.02 6.32 -0.76
C ASN A 123 -11.87 6.64 0.74
N GLN A 124 -12.44 5.82 1.63
CA GLN A 124 -12.19 5.95 3.08
C GLN A 124 -10.70 5.79 3.40
N LEU A 125 -10.04 4.80 2.79
CA LEU A 125 -8.60 4.59 2.95
C LEU A 125 -7.77 5.75 2.39
N VAL A 126 -8.13 6.28 1.21
CA VAL A 126 -7.50 7.47 0.62
C VAL A 126 -7.61 8.67 1.56
N ASN A 127 -8.80 8.95 2.10
CA ASN A 127 -9.01 10.03 3.06
C ASN A 127 -8.22 9.84 4.35
N LEU A 128 -8.14 8.61 4.84
CA LEU A 128 -7.35 8.26 6.02
C LEU A 128 -5.86 8.54 5.78
N LEU A 129 -5.33 8.11 4.64
CA LEU A 129 -3.93 8.34 4.26
C LEU A 129 -3.64 9.83 4.00
N ALA A 130 -4.57 10.58 3.41
CA ALA A 130 -4.47 12.03 3.27
C ALA A 130 -4.41 12.72 4.64
N GLY A 131 -5.17 12.24 5.63
CA GLY A 131 -5.08 12.69 7.02
C GLY A 131 -3.73 12.40 7.69
N LEU A 132 -2.92 11.51 7.10
CA LEU A 132 -1.58 11.17 7.56
C LEU A 132 -0.46 11.92 6.85
N GLU A 133 -0.73 12.76 5.84
CA GLU A 133 0.32 13.54 5.16
C GLU A 133 1.09 14.47 6.11
N ASN A 134 0.45 14.90 7.22
CA ASN A 134 1.10 15.70 8.27
C ASN A 134 1.91 14.86 9.28
N VAL A 135 1.93 13.53 9.12
CA VAL A 135 2.61 12.61 10.03
C VAL A 135 3.90 12.12 9.38
N SER A 136 5.04 12.36 10.03
CA SER A 136 6.34 11.90 9.54
C SER A 136 6.47 10.38 9.67
N PHE A 137 6.39 9.66 8.55
CA PHE A 137 6.65 8.23 8.53
C PHE A 137 8.16 7.97 8.51
N THR A 138 8.73 7.60 9.65
CA THR A 138 10.15 7.21 9.71
C THR A 138 10.30 5.71 9.49
N LEU A 139 10.92 5.34 8.37
CA LEU A 139 11.09 3.94 7.99
C LEU A 139 12.39 3.36 8.59
N GLN A 140 12.27 2.35 9.45
CA GLN A 140 13.45 1.59 9.92
C GLN A 140 13.74 0.42 8.97
N LEU A 141 14.38 0.76 7.85
CA LEU A 141 14.69 -0.14 6.72
C LEU A 141 15.58 -1.36 7.10
N PHE A 142 16.28 -1.32 8.24
CA PHE A 142 17.30 -2.30 8.60
C PHE A 142 16.80 -3.67 9.07
N LYS A 143 15.49 -3.86 9.38
CA LYS A 143 14.97 -5.16 9.84
C LYS A 143 14.26 -6.01 8.78
N PHE A 144 14.01 -5.50 7.57
CA PHE A 144 13.01 -6.08 6.66
C PHE A 144 13.50 -7.06 5.57
N PHE A 145 14.80 -7.32 5.48
CA PHE A 145 15.34 -8.20 4.44
C PHE A 145 15.69 -9.63 4.88
N ILE A 146 15.38 -10.03 6.13
CA ILE A 146 15.84 -11.32 6.68
C ILE A 146 14.70 -12.32 7.03
N LEU A 147 13.41 -11.97 6.94
CA LEU A 147 12.32 -12.95 7.18
C LEU A 147 11.23 -12.93 6.11
#